data_AF-A0A926HAY9-F1
#
_entry.id   AF-A0A926HAY9-F1
#
_cell.length_a   1.000
_cell.length_b   1.000
_cell.length_c   1.000
_cell.angle_alpha   90.00
_cell.angle_beta   90.00
_cell.angle_gamma   90.00
#
_symmetry.space_group_name_H-M   'P 1'
#
loop_
_entity.id
_entity.type
_entity.pdbx_description
1 polymer ?
#
loop_
_entity_poly.entity_id
_entity_poly.type
_entity_poly.pdbx_seq_one_letter_code
_entity_poly.pdbx_strand_id
1 'polypeptide(L)'
;MLDQTSHPEVNRYLHQMQPLVDLWAHVTRQATSELTAMPLRRMMGAHVEHLQALYRGALALPAPARCRIAHYAFLAAIGTTIDAYLATAEQRSDDRAHAALLDAMHAHHTWRAEINRLSPP
;
A
#
# COMPACT_ATOMS: atom_id res chain seq x y z
N MET A 1 -28.21 -26.65 -1.25
CA MET A 1 -27.21 -26.50 -0.17
C MET A 1 -26.00 -25.82 -0.78
N LEU A 2 -25.84 -24.51 -0.53
CA LEU A 2 -24.74 -23.73 -1.10
C LEU A 2 -23.49 -24.00 -0.26
N ASP A 3 -22.45 -24.50 -0.91
CA ASP A 3 -21.17 -24.86 -0.32
C ASP A 3 -20.51 -23.65 0.35
N GLN A 4 -20.53 -23.63 1.69
CA GLN A 4 -19.77 -22.73 2.55
C GLN A 4 -18.30 -23.19 2.64
N THR A 5 -17.65 -23.46 1.51
CA THR A 5 -16.20 -23.64 1.48
C THR A 5 -15.54 -22.28 1.35
N SER A 6 -15.58 -21.55 2.47
CA SER A 6 -14.76 -20.40 2.79
C SER A 6 -13.35 -20.64 2.27
N HIS A 7 -12.91 -19.89 1.27
CA HIS A 7 -11.63 -20.11 0.60
C HIS A 7 -10.48 -19.90 1.60
N PRO A 8 -9.90 -20.97 2.18
CA PRO A 8 -9.03 -20.84 3.34
C PRO A 8 -7.69 -20.19 2.96
N GLU A 9 -7.30 -20.34 1.70
CA GLU A 9 -6.18 -19.66 1.07
C GLU A 9 -6.38 -18.13 0.94
N VAL A 10 -7.61 -17.68 0.71
CA VAL A 10 -7.96 -16.25 0.63
C VAL A 10 -7.94 -15.66 2.02
N ASN A 11 -8.59 -16.30 2.98
CA ASN A 11 -8.61 -15.83 4.36
C ASN A 11 -7.19 -15.77 4.94
N ARG A 12 -6.36 -16.79 4.69
CA ARG A 12 -4.94 -16.77 5.08
C ARG A 12 -4.18 -15.63 4.42
N TYR A 13 -4.33 -15.46 3.12
CA TYR A 13 -3.69 -14.38 2.38
C TYR A 13 -4.10 -13.00 2.93
N LEU A 14 -5.38 -12.80 3.23
CA LEU A 14 -5.88 -11.54 3.79
C LEU A 14 -5.39 -11.29 5.20
N HIS A 15 -5.35 -12.31 6.05
CA HIS A 15 -4.73 -12.19 7.38
C HIS A 15 -3.26 -11.77 7.30
N GLN A 16 -2.52 -12.21 6.27
CA GLN A 16 -1.13 -11.82 6.05
C GLN A 16 -0.99 -10.43 5.41
N MET A 17 -1.91 -10.05 4.53
CA MET A 17 -1.89 -8.76 3.82
C MET A 17 -2.40 -7.59 4.65
N GLN A 18 -3.41 -7.82 5.49
CA GLN A 18 -4.05 -6.77 6.30
C GLN A 18 -3.05 -5.90 7.08
N PRO A 19 -2.08 -6.45 7.84
CA PRO A 19 -1.11 -5.63 8.55
C PRO A 19 -0.20 -4.82 7.61
N LEU A 20 0.14 -5.36 6.42
CA LEU A 20 0.95 -4.64 5.44
C LEU A 20 0.19 -3.45 4.86
N VAL A 21 -1.11 -3.62 4.62
CA VAL A 21 -1.99 -2.58 4.08
C VAL A 21 -2.23 -1.50 5.13
N ASP A 22 -2.49 -1.87 6.38
CA ASP A 22 -2.68 -0.91 7.47
C ASP A 22 -1.42 -0.08 7.72
N LEU A 23 -0.24 -0.72 7.66
CA LEU A 23 1.03 -0.04 7.80
C LEU A 23 1.30 0.90 6.61
N TRP A 24 1.02 0.47 5.38
CA TRP A 24 1.11 1.35 4.21
C TRP A 24 0.22 2.59 4.36
N ALA A 25 -1.04 2.39 4.75
CA ALA A 25 -1.98 3.49 4.97
C ALA A 25 -1.51 4.44 6.08
N HIS A 26 -0.91 3.91 7.14
CA HIS A 26 -0.35 4.72 8.22
C HIS A 26 0.82 5.58 7.73
N VAL A 27 1.79 4.98 7.05
CA VAL A 27 2.97 5.67 6.53
C VAL A 27 2.58 6.74 5.51
N THR A 28 1.69 6.41 4.57
CA THR A 28 1.21 7.38 3.57
C THR A 28 0.48 8.56 4.21
N ARG A 29 -0.37 8.34 5.23
CA ARG A 29 -1.04 9.44 5.96
C ARG A 29 -0.05 10.32 6.71
N GLN A 30 0.95 9.73 7.36
CA GLN A 30 2.01 10.48 8.02
C GLN A 30 2.78 11.33 7.00
N ALA A 31 3.12 10.77 5.84
CA ALA A 31 3.72 11.50 4.72
C ALA A 31 2.93 12.73 4.32
N THR A 32 1.63 12.54 4.05
CA THR A 32 0.77 13.61 3.56
C THR A 32 0.66 14.73 4.60
N SER A 33 0.60 14.37 5.89
CA SER A 33 0.63 15.36 6.98
C SER A 33 1.96 16.11 7.06
N GLU A 34 3.08 15.40 6.95
CA GLU A 34 4.43 15.95 7.07
C GLU A 34 4.83 16.83 5.87
N LEU A 35 4.35 16.50 4.66
CA LEU A 35 4.52 17.30 3.44
C LEU A 35 4.00 18.72 3.59
N THR A 36 2.97 18.91 4.42
CA THR A 36 2.41 20.24 4.69
C THR A 36 3.23 21.04 5.72
N ALA A 37 4.25 20.45 6.36
CA ALA A 37 4.83 20.97 7.61
C ALA A 37 6.34 21.36 7.60
N MET A 38 7.15 21.10 6.55
CA MET A 38 8.59 21.49 6.45
C MET A 38 9.55 20.78 7.47
N PRO A 39 10.90 20.80 7.28
CA PRO A 39 11.66 20.31 6.14
C PRO A 39 11.85 18.78 6.18
N LEU A 40 11.57 18.15 5.04
CA LEU A 40 11.21 16.73 4.90
C LEU A 40 12.38 15.72 4.94
N ARG A 41 13.63 16.16 4.76
CA ARG A 41 14.73 15.26 4.37
C ARG A 41 15.07 14.13 5.34
N ARG A 42 15.04 14.35 6.66
CA ARG A 42 15.43 13.32 7.65
C ARG A 42 14.33 12.31 7.94
N MET A 43 13.07 12.75 7.90
CA MET A 43 11.91 11.91 8.22
C MET A 43 11.59 10.95 7.07
N MET A 44 11.83 11.38 5.82
CA MET A 44 11.57 10.60 4.63
C MET A 44 12.46 9.36 4.45
N GLY A 45 13.70 9.38 4.92
CA GLY A 45 14.59 8.22 4.82
C GLY A 45 14.03 6.99 5.54
N ALA A 46 13.56 7.20 6.79
CA ALA A 46 12.91 6.14 7.56
C ALA A 46 11.61 5.65 6.90
N HIS A 47 10.80 6.55 6.34
CA HIS A 47 9.55 6.18 5.66
C HIS A 47 9.81 5.34 4.39
N VAL A 48 10.83 5.70 3.60
CA VAL A 48 11.23 4.92 2.41
C VAL A 48 11.69 3.52 2.78
N GLU A 49 12.51 3.38 3.83
CA GLU A 49 12.96 2.07 4.30
C GLU A 49 11.79 1.18 4.74
N HIS A 50 10.82 1.74 5.47
CA HIS A 50 9.60 1.03 5.85
C HIS A 50 8.76 0.61 4.64
N LEU A 51 8.58 1.49 3.66
CA LEU A 51 7.84 1.18 2.43
C LEU A 51 8.55 0.11 1.59
N GLN A 52 9.88 0.15 1.51
CA GLN A 52 10.66 -0.89 0.83
C GLN A 52 10.62 -2.23 1.56
N ALA A 53 10.57 -2.23 2.90
CA ALA A 53 10.36 -3.45 3.69
C ALA A 53 8.96 -4.03 3.45
N LEU A 54 7.92 -3.18 3.43
CA LEU A 54 6.55 -3.55 3.06
C LEU A 54 6.47 -4.16 1.67
N TYR A 55 7.06 -3.49 0.67
CA TYR A 55 7.07 -3.95 -0.71
C TYR A 55 7.71 -5.34 -0.84
N ARG A 56 8.87 -5.54 -0.20
CA ARG A 56 9.56 -6.84 -0.18
C ARG A 56 8.75 -7.90 0.55
N GLY A 57 8.13 -7.56 1.68
CA GLY A 57 7.25 -8.46 2.44
C GLY A 57 6.04 -8.90 1.62
N ALA A 58 5.44 -7.97 0.88
CA ALA A 58 4.31 -8.25 0.01
C ALA A 58 4.71 -9.12 -1.19
N LEU A 59 5.86 -8.86 -1.83
CA LEU A 59 6.37 -9.70 -2.92
C LEU A 59 6.60 -11.17 -2.52
N ALA A 60 6.90 -11.41 -1.25
CA ALA A 60 7.10 -12.76 -0.72
C ALA A 60 5.79 -13.50 -0.43
N LEU A 61 4.63 -12.82 -0.45
CA LEU A 61 3.35 -13.45 -0.15
C LEU A 61 2.79 -14.17 -1.39
N PRO A 62 2.44 -15.46 -1.27
CA PRO A 62 1.79 -16.17 -2.37
C PRO A 62 0.35 -15.69 -2.54
N ALA A 63 0.10 -14.85 -3.55
CA ALA A 63 -1.24 -14.36 -3.85
C ALA A 63 -2.12 -15.44 -4.52
N PRO A 64 -3.25 -15.83 -3.92
CA PRO A 64 -4.22 -16.72 -4.55
C PRO A 64 -4.69 -16.17 -5.90
N ALA A 65 -5.06 -17.04 -6.84
CA ALA A 65 -5.42 -16.65 -8.21
C ALA A 65 -6.43 -15.49 -8.28
N ARG A 66 -7.47 -15.56 -7.44
CA ARG A 66 -8.52 -14.56 -7.33
C ARG A 66 -8.10 -13.23 -6.68
N CYS A 67 -6.99 -13.21 -5.96
CA CYS A 67 -6.45 -12.01 -5.31
C CYS A 67 -5.32 -11.35 -6.11
N ARG A 68 -4.81 -11.99 -7.17
CA ARG A 68 -3.61 -11.51 -7.90
C ARG A 68 -3.77 -10.09 -8.42
N ILE A 69 -4.93 -9.74 -8.98
CA ILE A 69 -5.17 -8.40 -9.52
C ILE A 69 -5.05 -7.36 -8.40
N ALA A 70 -5.76 -7.57 -7.28
CA ALA A 70 -5.66 -6.70 -6.10
C ALA A 70 -4.24 -6.66 -5.53
N HIS A 71 -3.54 -7.80 -5.50
CA HIS A 71 -2.16 -7.89 -5.03
C HIS A 71 -1.19 -7.06 -5.87
N TYR A 72 -1.24 -7.18 -7.20
CA TYR A 72 -0.36 -6.43 -8.08
C TYR A 72 -0.70 -4.94 -8.09
N ALA A 73 -1.99 -4.58 -7.98
CA ALA A 73 -2.39 -3.19 -7.80
C ALA A 73 -1.80 -2.60 -6.51
N PHE A 74 -1.82 -3.35 -5.41
CA PHE A 74 -1.19 -2.96 -4.16
C PHE A 74 0.33 -2.79 -4.28
N LEU A 75 1.02 -3.74 -4.92
CA LEU A 75 2.46 -3.65 -5.16
C LEU A 75 2.81 -2.41 -6.00
N ALA A 76 2.06 -2.17 -7.08
CA ALA A 76 2.25 -0.99 -7.93
C ALA A 76 2.06 0.30 -7.13
N ALA A 77 1.01 0.39 -6.30
CA ALA A 77 0.74 1.57 -5.48
C ALA A 77 1.84 1.84 -4.45
N ILE A 78 2.40 0.80 -3.81
CA ILE A 78 3.56 0.96 -2.92
C ILE A 78 4.79 1.41 -3.70
N GLY A 79 5.05 0.85 -4.88
CA GLY A 79 6.15 1.29 -5.76
C GLY A 79 6.06 2.78 -6.09
N THR A 80 4.89 3.24 -6.55
CA THR A 80 4.63 4.66 -6.81
C THR A 80 4.78 5.52 -5.55
N THR A 81 4.36 5.02 -4.39
CA THR A 81 4.56 5.72 -3.10
C THR A 81 6.06 5.91 -2.84
N ILE A 82 6.87 4.86 -2.96
CA ILE A 82 8.32 4.92 -2.76
C ILE A 82 8.97 5.95 -3.71
N ASP A 83 8.61 5.90 -4.99
CA ASP A 83 9.14 6.82 -6.00
C ASP A 83 8.78 8.28 -5.67
N ALA A 84 7.56 8.54 -5.19
CA ALA A 84 7.11 9.86 -4.77
C ALA A 84 7.90 10.40 -3.58
N TYR A 85 8.21 9.53 -2.61
CA TYR A 85 9.07 9.89 -1.50
C TYR A 85 10.51 10.17 -1.96
N LEU A 86 11.07 9.35 -2.85
CA LEU A 86 12.42 9.62 -3.37
C LEU A 86 12.45 10.96 -4.13
N ALA A 87 11.44 11.24 -4.96
CA ALA A 87 11.33 12.50 -5.70
C ALA A 87 11.20 13.74 -4.80
N THR A 88 10.38 13.66 -3.74
CA THR A 88 10.27 14.75 -2.74
C THR A 88 11.59 14.97 -2.01
N ALA A 89 12.32 13.90 -1.64
CA ALA A 89 13.62 14.01 -0.97
C ALA A 89 14.68 14.71 -1.86
N GLU A 90 14.59 14.49 -3.18
CA GLU A 90 15.44 15.09 -4.21
C GLU A 90 15.02 16.53 -4.62
N GLN A 91 13.97 17.12 -4.01
CA GLN A 91 13.41 18.44 -4.38
C GLN A 91 12.94 18.53 -5.84
N ARG A 92 12.60 17.40 -6.45
CA ARG A 92 12.10 17.33 -7.83
C ARG A 92 10.58 17.45 -7.82
N SER A 93 10.08 18.68 -7.66
CA SER A 93 8.66 19.07 -7.79
C SER A 93 7.70 18.47 -6.74
N ASP A 94 7.39 19.29 -5.73
CA ASP A 94 6.46 18.97 -4.63
C ASP A 94 5.07 18.54 -5.15
N ASP A 95 4.58 19.12 -6.24
CA ASP A 95 3.24 18.85 -6.78
C ASP A 95 3.07 17.41 -7.29
N ARG A 96 4.06 16.86 -7.99
CA ARG A 96 3.98 15.48 -8.53
C ARG A 96 4.03 14.43 -7.44
N ALA A 97 4.88 14.66 -6.44
CA ALA A 97 4.98 13.74 -5.33
C ALA A 97 3.77 13.83 -4.39
N HIS A 98 3.21 15.03 -4.20
CA HIS A 98 1.95 15.20 -3.49
C HIS A 98 0.81 14.47 -4.20
N ALA A 99 0.67 14.63 -5.53
CA ALA A 99 -0.32 13.91 -6.32
C ALA A 99 -0.16 12.39 -6.21
N ALA A 100 1.07 11.87 -6.32
CA ALA A 100 1.34 10.44 -6.19
C ALA A 100 1.00 9.87 -4.81
N LEU A 101 1.13 10.66 -3.73
CA LEU A 101 0.71 10.24 -2.39
C LEU A 101 -0.80 10.26 -2.21
N LEU A 102 -1.50 11.23 -2.80
CA LEU A 102 -2.96 11.21 -2.86
C LEU A 102 -3.48 10.01 -3.67
N ASP A 103 -2.85 9.70 -4.79
CA ASP A 103 -3.15 8.52 -5.60
C ASP A 103 -2.91 7.22 -4.83
N ALA A 104 -1.85 7.15 -4.02
CA ALA A 104 -1.58 6.03 -3.12
C ALA A 104 -2.70 5.85 -2.07
N MET A 105 -3.20 6.94 -1.48
CA MET A 105 -4.35 6.89 -0.57
C MET A 105 -5.61 6.39 -1.29
N HIS A 106 -5.85 6.82 -2.53
CA HIS A 106 -6.97 6.33 -3.33
C HIS A 106 -6.83 4.83 -3.65
N ALA A 107 -5.64 4.39 -4.04
CA ALA A 107 -5.34 2.98 -4.31
C ALA A 107 -5.56 2.09 -3.07
N HIS A 108 -5.28 2.60 -1.86
CA HIS A 108 -5.60 1.90 -0.61
C HIS A 108 -7.11 1.67 -0.45
N HIS A 109 -7.93 2.69 -0.72
CA HIS A 109 -9.39 2.55 -0.65
C HIS A 109 -9.92 1.54 -1.69
N THR A 110 -9.39 1.60 -2.92
CA THR A 110 -9.75 0.66 -3.99
C THR A 110 -9.37 -0.78 -3.65
N TRP A 111 -8.17 -0.99 -3.11
CA TRP A 111 -7.75 -2.31 -2.64
C TRP A 111 -8.68 -2.87 -1.57
N ARG A 112 -9.04 -2.06 -0.57
CA ARG A 112 -9.92 -2.48 0.52
C ARG A 112 -11.32 -2.84 0.02
N ALA A 113 -11.86 -2.08 -0.94
CA ALA A 113 -13.13 -2.39 -1.58
C ALA A 113 -13.07 -3.71 -2.37
N GLU A 114 -12.00 -3.93 -3.12
CA GLU A 114 -11.81 -5.14 -3.90
C GLU A 114 -11.62 -6.38 -3.01
N ILE A 115 -10.91 -6.25 -1.89
CA ILE A 115 -10.79 -7.34 -0.91
C ILE A 115 -12.13 -7.67 -0.24
N ASN A 116 -12.92 -6.67 0.15
CA ASN A 116 -14.26 -6.89 0.70
C ASN A 116 -15.18 -7.61 -0.29
N ARG A 117 -15.01 -7.37 -1.59
CA ARG A 117 -15.72 -8.10 -2.66
C ARG A 117 -15.27 -9.56 -2.77
N LEU A 118 -13.98 -9.83 -2.51
CA LEU A 118 -13.37 -11.15 -2.62
C LEU A 118 -13.53 -12.03 -1.37
N SER A 119 -13.88 -11.44 -0.22
CA SER A 119 -14.24 -12.14 1.02
C SER A 119 -15.69 -11.90 1.38
N PRO A 120 -16.64 -12.75 0.93
CA PRO A 120 -18.00 -12.68 1.42
C PRO A 120 -18.04 -12.94 2.94
N PRO A 121 -19.02 -12.34 3.66
CA PRO A 121 -19.19 -12.49 5.11
C PRO A 121 -19.43 -13.93 5.57
#